data_AF-A0A126R2B1-F1
#
_entry.id   AF-A0A126R2B1-F1
#
_cell.length_a   1.000
_cell.length_b   1.000
_cell.length_c   1.000
_cell.angle_alpha   90.00
_cell.angle_beta   90.00
_cell.angle_gamma   90.00
#
_symmetry.space_group_name_H-M   'P 1'
#
loop_
_entity.id
_entity.type
_entity.pdbx_description
1 polymer ?
#
loop_
_entity_poly.entity_id
_entity_poly.type
_entity_poly.pdbx_seq_one_letter_code
_entity_poly.pdbx_strand_id
1 'polypeptide(L)' 'MNSSNKTQNLSPIEEIKKEYLEKIDYLGNRRSKYALYKKFSKKYNINKRIFLYILNEAHEDVGSPKRYELKQNKIKR' A
#
# COMPACT_ATOMS: atom_id res chain seq x y z
N MET A 1 24.90 13.32 9.59
CA MET A 1 24.77 12.92 8.16
C MET A 1 23.55 13.61 7.60
N ASN A 2 23.76 14.65 6.79
CA ASN A 2 22.69 15.45 6.17
C ASN A 2 22.21 14.72 4.92
N SER A 3 21.19 13.90 5.06
CA SER A 3 20.52 13.30 3.91
C SER A 3 19.67 14.37 3.24
N SER A 4 20.20 14.88 2.14
CA SER A 4 19.52 15.73 1.17
C SER A 4 18.18 15.08 0.82
N ASN A 5 17.08 15.65 1.32
CA ASN A 5 15.74 15.38 0.85
C ASN A 5 15.66 15.86 -0.61
N LYS A 6 16.24 15.08 -1.54
CA LYS A 6 15.83 15.13 -2.93
C LYS A 6 14.35 14.82 -2.89
N THR A 7 13.53 15.84 -3.10
CA THR A 7 12.11 15.68 -3.40
C THR A 7 12.06 14.87 -4.70
N GLN A 8 12.16 13.56 -4.59
CA GLN A 8 11.96 12.66 -5.71
C GLN A 8 10.49 12.86 -6.09
N ASN A 9 10.27 13.39 -7.29
CA ASN A 9 8.96 13.40 -7.91
C ASN A 9 8.61 11.93 -8.20
N LEU A 10 8.12 11.22 -7.19
CA LEU A 10 7.65 9.85 -7.32
C LEU A 10 6.47 9.83 -8.27
N SER A 11 6.38 8.77 -9.06
CA SER A 11 5.17 8.53 -9.85
C SER A 11 3.96 8.39 -8.90
N PRO A 12 2.73 8.67 -9.37
CA PRO A 12 1.53 8.51 -8.54
C PRO A 12 1.42 7.12 -7.90
N ILE A 13 1.90 6.08 -8.58
CA ILE A 13 1.92 4.70 -8.10
C ILE A 13 2.90 4.55 -6.93
N GLU A 14 4.14 5.00 -7.10
CA GLU A 14 5.17 4.88 -6.07
C GLU A 14 4.84 5.71 -4.82
N GLU A 15 4.23 6.89 -4.97
CA GLU A 15 3.77 7.68 -3.83
C GLU A 15 2.70 6.91 -3.03
N ILE A 16 1.76 6.27 -3.72
CA ILE A 16 0.73 5.44 -3.09
C ILE A 16 1.35 4.23 -2.38
N LYS A 17 2.28 3.52 -3.04
CA LYS A 17 2.97 2.36 -2.45
C LYS A 17 3.73 2.76 -1.20
N LYS A 18 4.53 3.84 -1.28
CA LYS A 18 5.31 4.35 -0.15
C LYS A 18 4.42 4.73 1.03
N GLU A 19 3.41 5.56 0.81
CA GLU A 19 2.52 6.00 1.89
C GLU A 19 1.68 4.85 2.46
N TYR A 20 1.33 3.87 1.63
CA TYR A 20 0.67 2.64 2.06
C TYR A 20 1.55 1.82 3.01
N LEU A 21 2.81 1.62 2.65
CA LEU A 21 3.77 0.84 3.44
C LEU A 21 4.17 1.58 4.74
N GLU A 22 4.33 2.90 4.71
CA GLU A 22 4.64 3.71 5.90
C GLU A 22 3.48 3.72 6.91
N LYS A 23 2.22 3.68 6.46
CA LYS A 23 1.04 3.81 7.33
C LYS A 23 0.43 2.50 7.79
N ILE A 24 0.91 1.37 7.29
CA ILE A 24 0.38 0.07 7.67
C ILE A 24 1.40 -0.62 8.59
N ASP A 25 1.16 -0.46 9.88
CA ASP A 25 1.43 -1.56 10.81
C ASP A 25 0.72 -2.79 10.25
N TYR A 26 1.45 -3.90 10.13
CA TYR A 26 1.21 -5.18 9.44
C TYR A 26 -0.23 -5.76 9.39
N LEU A 27 -1.21 -5.19 10.10
CA LEU A 27 -2.60 -5.62 10.21
C LEU A 27 -3.59 -4.93 9.26
N GLY A 28 -3.16 -4.00 8.41
CA GLY A 28 -3.96 -3.52 7.28
C GLY A 28 -5.33 -2.95 7.69
N ASN A 29 -5.33 -2.01 8.64
CA ASN A 29 -6.54 -1.37 9.15
C ASN A 29 -7.42 -0.83 8.01
N ARG A 30 -8.67 -1.31 7.93
CA ARG A 30 -9.63 -0.97 6.87
C ARG A 30 -9.89 0.53 6.78
N ARG A 31 -9.86 1.25 7.91
CA ARG A 31 -10.01 2.71 7.96
C ARG A 31 -8.84 3.42 7.26
N SER A 32 -7.61 2.97 7.49
CA SER A 32 -6.40 3.53 6.86
C SER A 32 -6.40 3.34 5.35
N LYS A 33 -6.82 2.16 4.84
CA LYS A 33 -6.93 1.90 3.39
C LYS A 33 -7.96 2.81 2.72
N TYR A 34 -9.10 3.06 3.36
CA TYR A 34 -10.13 3.94 2.82
C TYR A 34 -9.69 5.42 2.83
N ALA A 35 -9.01 5.86 3.89
CA ALA A 35 -8.45 7.21 3.96
C ALA A 35 -7.39 7.45 2.87
N LEU A 36 -6.49 6.48 2.65
CA LEU A 36 -5.53 6.49 1.55
C LEU A 36 -6.23 6.57 0.19
N TYR A 37 -7.25 5.73 -0.03
CA TYR A 37 -8.03 5.77 -1.27
C TYR A 37 -8.66 7.15 -1.48
N LYS A 38 -9.32 7.74 -0.48
CA LYS A 38 -9.95 9.06 -0.60
C LYS A 38 -8.93 10.15 -0.93
N LYS A 39 -7.75 10.12 -0.28
CA LYS A 39 -6.65 11.07 -0.55
C LYS A 39 -6.19 10.98 -2.00
N PHE A 40 -5.85 9.79 -2.47
CA PHE A 40 -5.24 9.60 -3.79
C PHE A 40 -6.24 9.60 -4.94
N SER A 41 -7.48 9.19 -4.70
CA SER A 41 -8.58 9.37 -5.65
C SER A 41 -8.80 10.85 -5.94
N LYS A 42 -8.73 11.73 -4.93
CA LYS A 42 -8.82 13.19 -5.14
C LYS A 42 -7.57 13.77 -5.79
N LYS A 43 -6.36 13.31 -5.41
CA LYS A 43 -5.09 13.85 -5.91
C LYS A 43 -4.79 13.46 -7.37
N TYR A 44 -5.12 12.23 -7.76
CA TYR A 44 -4.72 11.65 -9.05
C TYR A 44 -5.89 11.15 -9.90
N ASN A 45 -7.14 11.39 -9.48
CA ASN A 45 -8.35 10.90 -10.15
C ASN A 45 -8.35 9.36 -10.34
N ILE A 46 -7.77 8.64 -9.37
CA ILE A 46 -7.65 7.17 -9.43
C ILE A 46 -8.96 6.52 -8.95
N ASN A 47 -9.41 5.50 -9.69
CA ASN A 47 -10.55 4.69 -9.32
C ASN A 47 -10.16 3.57 -8.32
N LYS A 48 -11.15 3.01 -7.63
CA LYS A 48 -10.93 2.00 -6.59
C LYS A 48 -10.21 0.75 -7.08
N ARG A 49 -10.44 0.32 -8.33
CA ARG A 49 -9.83 -0.89 -8.91
C ARG A 49 -8.33 -0.72 -9.07
N ILE A 50 -7.90 0.40 -9.65
CA ILE A 50 -6.48 0.74 -9.81
C ILE A 50 -5.81 0.89 -8.45
N PHE A 51 -6.46 1.57 -7.50
CA PHE A 51 -5.92 1.71 -6.15
C PHE A 51 -5.67 0.36 -5.48
N LEU A 52 -6.63 -0.57 -5.53
CA LEU A 52 -6.45 -1.92 -4.96
C LEU A 52 -5.35 -2.72 -5.66
N TYR A 53 -5.19 -2.54 -6.96
CA TYR A 53 -4.09 -3.15 -7.71
C TYR A 53 -2.73 -2.65 -7.19
N ILE A 54 -2.56 -1.34 -7.04
CA ILE A 54 -1.34 -0.73 -6.49
C ILE A 54 -1.04 -1.26 -5.07
N LEU A 55 -2.07 -1.43 -4.24
CA LEU A 55 -1.89 -1.99 -2.89
C LEU A 55 -1.43 -3.45 -2.90
N ASN A 56 -1.91 -4.24 -3.87
CA ASN A 56 -1.49 -5.63 -4.01
C ASN A 56 -0.03 -5.70 -4.50
N GLU A 57 0.34 -4.89 -5.49
CA GLU A 57 1.74 -4.80 -5.91
C GLU A 57 2.66 -4.39 -4.75
N ALA A 58 2.27 -3.38 -3.96
CA ALA A 58 3.03 -2.95 -2.78
C ALA A 58 3.25 -4.09 -1.78
N HIS A 59 2.29 -5.02 -1.67
CA HIS A 59 2.42 -6.20 -0.81
C HIS A 59 3.34 -7.28 -1.39
N GLU A 60 3.32 -7.47 -2.71
CA GLU A 60 4.25 -8.40 -3.39
C GLU A 60 5.70 -7.89 -3.28
N ASP A 61 5.91 -6.58 -3.42
CA ASP A 61 7.23 -5.93 -3.33
C ASP A 61 7.91 -6.10 -1.96
N VAL A 62 7.14 -6.19 -0.87
CA VAL A 62 7.67 -6.32 0.51
C VAL A 62 7.69 -7.76 1.04
N GLY A 63 7.35 -8.75 0.20
CA GLY A 63 7.34 -10.16 0.60
C GLY A 63 6.33 -10.50 1.70
N SER A 64 5.32 -9.65 1.92
CA SER A 64 4.28 -9.93 2.91
C SER A 64 3.38 -11.05 2.36
N PRO A 65 3.25 -12.20 3.06
CA PRO A 65 2.50 -13.34 2.57
C PRO A 65 1.08 -12.90 2.23
N LYS A 66 0.58 -13.39 1.10
CA LYS A 66 -0.74 -12.98 0.64
C LYS A 66 -1.77 -13.37 1.69
N ARG A 67 -2.78 -12.52 1.90
CA ARG A 67 -3.81 -12.77 2.94
C ARG A 67 -4.50 -14.13 2.79
N TYR A 68 -4.53 -14.67 1.56
CA TYR A 68 -5.01 -16.02 1.30
C TYR A 68 -4.02 -17.12 1.72
N GLU A 69 -2.71 -16.89 1.60
CA GLU A 69 -1.64 -17.82 2.03
C GLU A 69 -1.63 -17.93 3.56
N LEU A 70 -1.79 -16.81 4.26
CA LEU A 70 -1.94 -16.78 5.72
C LEU A 70 -3.17 -17.56 6.22
N LYS A 71 -4.25 -17.59 5.44
CA LYS A 71 -5.46 -18.35 5.78
C LYS A 71 -5.27 -19.86 5.62
N GLN A 72 -4.52 -20.31 4.61
CA GLN A 72 -4.23 -21.73 4.40
C GLN A 72 -3.32 -22.31 5.50
N ASN A 73 -2.34 -21.54 5.98
CA ASN A 73 -1.47 -21.98 7.08
C ASN A 73 -2.18 -22.16 8.42
N LYS A 74 -3.37 -21.56 8.63
CA LYS A 74 -4.19 -21.80 9.82
C LYS A 74 -5.02 -23.08 9.76
N ILE A 75 -5.32 -23.59 8.58
CA ILE A 75 -6.17 -24.79 8.40
C ILE A 75 -5.34 -26.08 8.44
N LYS A 76 -4.02 -25.99 8.22
CA LYS A 76 -3.08 -27.13 8.28
C LYS A 76 -2.44 -27.36 9.68
N ARG A 77 -2.86 -26.62 10.71
CA ARG A 77 -2.45 -26.86 12.12
C ARG A 77 -3.55 -27.59 12.86
#